data_AF-A0A4V6Q6H9-F1
#
_entry.id   AF-A0A4V6Q6H9-F1
#
_cell.length_a   1.000
_cell.length_b   1.000
_cell.length_c   1.000
_cell.angle_alpha   90.00
_cell.angle_beta   90.00
_cell.angle_gamma   90.00
#
_symmetry.space_group_name_H-M   'P 1'
#
loop_
_entity.id
_entity.type
_entity.pdbx_description
1 polymer ?
#
loop_
_entity_poly.entity_id
_entity_poly.type
_entity_poly.pdbx_seq_one_letter_code
_entity_poly.pdbx_strand_id
1 'polypeptide(L)'
;MVAAVRRITEPAPSGLGISQRSVTVSTVGLAPAIRKLADEKMQVRLAVSLHTPDDELRDTLVPVNNRWSVDEVLEAARYYADTSGRRVSIEYALIRDVNDQPWRADLLAKRLRKHLAQLAT
;
A
#
# COMPACT_ATOMS: atom_id res chain seq x y z
N MET A 1 -7.11 -9.78 -8.47
CA MET A 1 -5.74 -9.38 -8.06
C MET A 1 -4.79 -10.58 -8.02
N VAL A 2 -4.84 -11.45 -7.00
CA VAL A 2 -3.89 -12.57 -6.82
C VAL A 2 -3.75 -13.46 -8.07
N ALA A 3 -4.86 -13.89 -8.67
CA ALA A 3 -4.82 -14.72 -9.87
C ALA A 3 -4.10 -14.05 -11.06
N ALA A 4 -4.24 -12.73 -11.22
CA ALA A 4 -3.53 -11.98 -12.26
C ALA A 4 -2.02 -11.93 -11.97
N VAL A 5 -1.63 -11.69 -10.72
CA VAL A 5 -0.22 -11.73 -10.31
C VAL A 5 0.38 -13.11 -10.58
N ARG A 6 -0.35 -14.20 -10.28
CA ARG A 6 0.09 -15.57 -10.59
C ARG A 6 0.30 -15.78 -12.08
N ARG A 7 -0.65 -15.37 -12.94
CA ARG A 7 -0.48 -15.45 -14.41
C ARG A 7 0.71 -14.65 -14.94
N ILE A 8 1.02 -13.51 -14.34
CA ILE A 8 2.20 -12.71 -14.72
C ILE A 8 3.50 -13.44 -14.31
N THR A 9 3.50 -14.15 -13.18
CA THR A 9 4.74 -14.58 -12.52
C THR A 9 5.04 -16.07 -12.61
N GLU A 10 4.05 -16.90 -12.90
CA GLU A 10 4.24 -18.32 -13.16
C GLU A 10 5.03 -18.54 -14.46
N PRO A 11 5.91 -19.55 -14.52
CA PRO A 11 6.64 -19.88 -15.73
C PRO A 11 5.71 -20.31 -16.86
N ALA A 12 6.18 -20.19 -18.09
CA ALA A 12 5.50 -20.77 -19.24
C ALA A 12 5.35 -22.30 -19.06
N PRO A 13 4.24 -22.92 -19.52
CA PRO A 13 3.17 -22.32 -20.30
C PRO A 13 2.05 -21.67 -19.46
N SER A 14 2.10 -21.78 -18.13
CA SER A 14 1.01 -21.34 -17.25
C SER A 14 0.93 -19.81 -17.08
N GLY A 15 2.06 -19.12 -17.25
CA GLY A 15 2.17 -17.66 -17.15
C GLY A 15 3.28 -17.04 -18.02
N LEU A 16 3.62 -15.79 -17.72
CA LEU A 16 4.60 -14.99 -18.48
C LEU A 16 6.04 -15.12 -17.98
N GLY A 17 6.28 -15.80 -16.85
CA GLY A 17 7.62 -16.01 -16.28
C GLY A 17 8.29 -14.75 -15.72
N ILE A 18 7.55 -13.67 -15.49
CA ILE A 18 8.11 -12.43 -14.94
C ILE A 18 8.41 -12.62 -13.45
N SER A 19 9.60 -12.24 -13.01
CA SER A 19 9.97 -12.33 -11.60
C SER A 19 8.95 -11.60 -10.71
N GLN A 20 8.44 -12.27 -9.67
CA GLN A 20 7.54 -11.66 -8.69
C GLN A 20 8.16 -10.39 -8.09
N ARG A 21 9.49 -10.37 -7.92
CA ARG A 21 10.19 -9.21 -7.38
C ARG A 21 10.11 -8.00 -8.28
N SER A 22 9.83 -8.17 -9.57
CA SER A 22 9.64 -7.09 -10.56
C SER A 22 8.19 -6.61 -10.68
N VAL A 23 7.25 -7.27 -10.01
CA VAL A 23 5.83 -6.91 -10.03
C VAL A 23 5.51 -6.06 -8.79
N THR A 24 4.87 -4.92 -9.01
CA THR A 24 4.31 -4.07 -7.95
C THR A 24 2.79 -4.13 -8.01
N VAL A 25 2.17 -4.45 -6.87
CA VAL A 25 0.72 -4.33 -6.69
C VAL A 25 0.48 -2.99 -6.00
N SER A 26 -0.19 -2.07 -6.69
CA SER A 26 -0.66 -0.81 -6.10
C SER A 26 -2.13 -0.93 -5.66
N THR A 27 -2.48 -0.29 -4.55
CA THR A 27 -3.85 -0.28 -4.01
C THR A 27 -4.19 1.05 -3.34
N VAL A 28 -5.45 1.46 -3.49
CA VAL A 28 -6.09 2.59 -2.80
C VAL A 28 -6.40 2.33 -1.31
N GLY A 29 -5.81 1.28 -0.74
CA GLY A 29 -5.88 1.00 0.70
C GLY A 29 -7.06 0.10 1.12
N LEU A 30 -7.35 -0.97 0.37
CA LEU A 30 -8.31 -1.99 0.82
C LEU A 30 -7.63 -2.87 1.87
N ALA A 31 -7.74 -2.53 3.15
CA ALA A 31 -7.01 -3.20 4.24
C ALA A 31 -7.18 -4.74 4.24
N PRO A 32 -8.38 -5.33 4.05
CA PRO A 32 -8.53 -6.79 3.97
C PRO A 32 -7.82 -7.41 2.75
N ALA A 33 -7.77 -6.71 1.62
CA ALA A 33 -7.10 -7.19 0.41
C ALA A 33 -5.57 -7.16 0.56
N ILE A 34 -5.03 -6.16 1.27
CA ILE A 34 -3.61 -6.08 1.61
C ILE A 34 -3.22 -7.26 2.51
N ARG A 35 -4.01 -7.53 3.56
CA ARG A 35 -3.78 -8.67 4.47
C ARG A 35 -3.85 -10.00 3.71
N LYS A 36 -4.87 -10.18 2.86
CA LYS A 36 -4.98 -11.34 1.99
C LYS A 36 -3.74 -11.51 1.09
N LEU A 37 -3.24 -10.43 0.49
CA LEU A 37 -2.03 -10.49 -0.34
C LEU A 37 -0.78 -10.90 0.47
N ALA A 38 -0.66 -10.44 1.71
CA ALA A 38 0.41 -10.84 2.60
C ALA A 38 0.37 -12.35 2.90
N ASP A 39 -0.82 -12.87 3.15
CA ASP A 39 -1.05 -14.29 3.48
C ASP A 39 -0.76 -15.23 2.30
N GLU A 40 -0.82 -14.74 1.06
CA GLU A 40 -0.41 -15.50 -0.13
C GLU A 40 1.11 -15.74 -0.19
N LYS A 41 1.90 -15.08 0.68
CA LYS A 41 3.37 -15.17 0.77
C LYS A 41 4.09 -14.92 -0.56
N MET A 42 3.47 -14.16 -1.46
CA MET A 42 4.07 -13.79 -2.74
C MET A 42 5.19 -12.76 -2.53
N GLN A 43 6.20 -12.82 -3.39
CA GLN A 43 7.38 -11.96 -3.34
C GLN A 43 7.22 -10.67 -4.17
N VAL A 44 5.99 -10.16 -4.28
CA VAL A 44 5.69 -8.92 -5.00
C VAL A 44 6.00 -7.68 -4.16
N ARG A 45 6.13 -6.52 -4.80
CA ARG A 45 6.19 -5.24 -4.09
C ARG A 45 4.77 -4.74 -3.82
N LEU A 46 4.55 -4.10 -2.67
CA LEU A 46 3.30 -3.41 -2.36
C LEU A 46 3.52 -1.91 -2.44
N ALA A 47 2.62 -1.22 -3.14
CA ALA A 47 2.47 0.23 -3.11
C ALA A 47 1.07 0.59 -2.58
N VAL A 48 1.01 1.56 -1.66
CA VAL A 48 -0.25 2.07 -1.11
C VAL A 48 -0.45 3.50 -1.58
N SER A 49 -1.46 3.72 -2.41
CA SER A 49 -1.90 5.03 -2.88
C SER A 49 -2.68 5.74 -1.78
N LEU A 50 -1.94 6.43 -0.91
CA LEU A 50 -2.49 7.03 0.31
C LEU A 50 -3.03 8.44 0.04
N HIS A 51 -2.19 9.29 -0.55
CA HIS A 51 -2.49 10.67 -1.00
C HIS A 51 -3.02 11.66 0.05
N THR A 52 -3.39 11.22 1.25
CA THR A 52 -3.88 12.06 2.35
C THR A 52 -3.52 11.41 3.69
N PRO A 53 -3.07 12.18 4.69
CA PRO A 53 -2.75 11.66 6.01
C PRO A 53 -3.87 11.87 7.04
N ASP A 54 -5.00 12.44 6.65
CA ASP A 54 -6.19 12.67 7.48
C ASP A 54 -7.42 12.08 6.80
N ASP A 55 -8.30 11.51 7.61
CA ASP A 55 -9.47 10.78 7.12
C ASP A 55 -10.52 11.73 6.51
N GLU A 56 -10.61 12.97 7.00
CA GLU A 56 -11.53 14.00 6.49
C GLU A 56 -11.29 14.33 5.01
N LEU A 57 -10.05 14.62 4.61
CA LEU A 57 -9.76 14.87 3.20
C LEU A 57 -9.82 13.58 2.38
N ARG A 58 -9.41 12.45 2.94
CA ARG A 58 -9.54 11.16 2.28
C ARG A 58 -11.00 10.89 1.92
N ASP A 59 -11.90 11.27 2.80
CA ASP A 59 -13.33 11.07 2.61
C ASP A 59 -13.86 11.84 1.40
N THR A 60 -13.29 13.02 1.16
CA THR A 60 -13.62 13.91 0.05
C THR A 60 -12.98 13.44 -1.27
N LEU A 61 -11.71 13.01 -1.23
CA LEU A 61 -10.96 12.65 -2.43
C LEU A 61 -11.25 11.23 -2.95
N VAL A 62 -11.63 10.30 -2.07
CA VAL A 62 -11.86 8.89 -2.46
C VAL A 62 -13.18 8.32 -1.89
N PRO A 63 -14.36 8.94 -2.18
CA PRO A 63 -15.63 8.66 -1.48
C PRO A 63 -16.06 7.18 -1.45
N VAL A 64 -15.78 6.46 -2.54
CA VAL A 64 -16.21 5.07 -2.73
C VAL A 64 -15.36 4.07 -1.92
N ASN A 65 -14.22 4.52 -1.39
CA ASN A 65 -13.18 3.65 -0.83
C ASN A 65 -12.89 3.90 0.66
N ASN A 66 -13.73 4.72 1.33
CA ASN A 66 -13.59 5.18 2.72
C ASN A 66 -13.96 4.15 3.79
N ARG A 67 -13.88 2.86 3.49
CA ARG A 67 -14.27 1.83 4.47
C ARG A 67 -13.21 1.60 5.55
N TRP A 68 -12.00 2.12 5.35
CA TRP A 68 -10.87 1.94 6.27
C TRP A 68 -10.12 3.25 6.45
N SER A 69 -9.94 3.64 7.71
CA SER A 69 -9.13 4.79 8.09
C SER A 69 -7.69 4.67 7.58
N VAL A 70 -6.98 5.80 7.52
CA VAL A 70 -5.55 5.85 7.17
C VAL A 70 -4.75 4.95 8.11
N ASP A 71 -5.07 4.90 9.39
CA ASP A 71 -4.37 4.04 10.36
C ASP A 71 -4.60 2.56 10.07
N GLU A 72 -5.84 2.12 9.80
CA GLU A 72 -6.13 0.73 9.43
C GLU A 72 -5.41 0.29 8.16
N VAL A 73 -5.28 1.19 7.18
CA VAL A 73 -4.54 0.92 5.95
C VAL A 73 -3.04 0.78 6.21
N LEU A 74 -2.46 1.67 7.03
CA LEU A 74 -1.05 1.61 7.39
C LEU A 74 -0.73 0.40 8.26
N GLU A 75 -1.65 -0.05 9.12
CA GLU A 75 -1.54 -1.30 9.87
C GLU A 75 -1.56 -2.52 8.95
N ALA A 76 -2.42 -2.54 7.93
CA ALA A 76 -2.42 -3.60 6.94
C ALA A 76 -1.12 -3.61 6.10
N ALA A 77 -0.60 -2.42 5.75
CA ALA A 77 0.69 -2.29 5.09
C ALA A 77 1.84 -2.78 5.97
N ARG A 78 1.82 -2.46 7.27
CA ARG A 78 2.79 -2.98 8.24
C ARG A 78 2.71 -4.51 8.32
N TYR A 79 1.51 -5.07 8.41
CA TYR A 79 1.31 -6.52 8.40
C TYR A 79 1.89 -7.18 7.14
N TYR A 80 1.70 -6.57 5.96
CA TYR A 80 2.33 -7.04 4.73
C TYR A 80 3.85 -7.04 4.83
N ALA A 81 4.43 -5.96 5.34
CA ALA A 81 5.87 -5.83 5.46
C ALA A 81 6.47 -6.87 6.42
N ASP A 82 5.85 -7.05 7.59
CA ASP A 82 6.27 -8.02 8.60
C ASP A 82 6.15 -9.47 8.08
N THR A 83 5.06 -9.77 7.37
CA THR A 83 4.78 -11.14 6.86
C THR A 83 5.66 -11.50 5.67
N SER A 84 5.89 -10.56 4.75
CA SER A 84 6.64 -10.81 3.52
C SER A 84 8.15 -10.54 3.65
N GLY A 85 8.57 -9.80 4.69
CA GLY A 85 9.93 -9.26 4.82
C GLY A 85 10.26 -8.20 3.78
N ARG A 86 9.25 -7.58 3.15
CA ARG A 86 9.42 -6.62 2.06
C ARG A 86 8.99 -5.22 2.46
N ARG A 87 9.74 -4.23 2.01
CA ARG A 87 9.37 -2.82 2.18
C ARG A 87 8.08 -2.50 1.41
N VAL A 88 7.27 -1.63 2.00
CA VAL A 88 6.07 -1.05 1.37
C VAL A 88 6.38 0.35 0.88
N SER A 89 5.95 0.67 -0.34
CA SER A 89 6.00 2.01 -0.88
C SER A 89 4.71 2.76 -0.55
N ILE A 90 4.82 4.02 -0.13
CA ILE A 90 3.68 4.92 0.04
C ILE A 90 3.69 5.90 -1.12
N GLU A 91 2.58 5.96 -1.85
CA GLU A 91 2.40 6.87 -2.98
C GLU A 91 1.56 8.08 -2.54
N TYR A 92 2.06 9.26 -2.87
CA TYR A 92 1.45 10.54 -2.51
C TYR A 92 1.47 11.48 -3.71
N ALA A 93 0.32 11.65 -4.36
CA ALA A 93 0.16 12.65 -5.41
C ALA A 93 -0.01 14.03 -4.75
N LEU A 94 0.85 14.98 -5.09
CA LEU A 94 0.74 16.35 -4.59
C LEU A 94 -0.24 17.13 -5.47
N ILE A 95 -1.28 17.66 -4.85
CA ILE A 95 -2.31 18.48 -5.46
C ILE A 95 -2.26 19.84 -4.77
N ARG A 96 -1.95 20.86 -5.56
CA ARG A 96 -1.79 22.24 -5.11
C ARG A 96 -3.00 22.70 -4.30
N ASP A 97 -2.73 23.25 -3.12
CA ASP A 97 -3.72 23.81 -2.18
C ASP A 97 -4.75 22.79 -1.67
N VAL A 98 -4.60 21.51 -2.03
CA VAL A 98 -5.51 20.43 -1.61
C VAL A 98 -4.84 19.56 -0.56
N ASN A 99 -3.66 19.00 -0.82
CA ASN A 99 -3.01 18.05 0.10
C ASN A 99 -1.49 18.26 0.27
N ASP A 100 -0.96 19.38 -0.23
CA ASP A 100 0.47 19.71 -0.26
C ASP A 100 0.91 20.67 0.87
N GLN A 101 0.02 20.96 1.83
CA GLN A 101 0.33 21.86 2.93
C GLN A 101 1.39 21.26 3.87
N PRO A 102 2.33 22.07 4.42
CA PRO A 102 3.40 21.57 5.30
C PRO A 102 2.90 20.76 6.51
N TRP A 103 1.80 21.19 7.12
CA TRP A 103 1.23 20.50 8.29
C TRP A 103 0.74 19.07 7.96
N ARG A 104 0.35 18.81 6.71
CA ARG A 104 0.03 17.45 6.25
C ARG A 104 1.27 16.61 6.05
N ALA A 105 2.37 17.20 5.60
CA ALA A 105 3.64 16.49 5.54
C ALA A 105 4.10 16.05 6.94
N ASP A 106 3.93 16.91 7.96
CA ASP A 106 4.21 16.55 9.36
C ASP A 106 3.30 15.44 9.88
N LEU A 107 1.99 15.51 9.59
CA LEU A 107 1.03 14.48 9.97
C LEU A 107 1.33 13.14 9.29
N LEU A 108 1.66 13.17 8.00
CA LEU A 108 2.10 11.99 7.25
C LEU A 108 3.35 11.38 7.91
N ALA A 109 4.38 12.20 8.18
CA ALA A 109 5.60 11.73 8.83
C ALA A 109 5.31 11.09 10.19
N LYS A 110 4.42 11.68 11.00
CA LYS A 110 4.00 11.11 12.29
C LYS A 110 3.35 9.73 12.13
N ARG A 111 2.41 9.58 11.19
CA ARG A 111 1.74 8.29 10.93
C ARG A 111 2.69 7.24 10.36
N LEU A 112 3.52 7.61 9.39
CA LEU A 112 4.51 6.70 8.81
C LEU A 112 5.53 6.25 9.86
N ARG A 113 5.96 7.13 10.77
CA ARG A 113 6.85 6.73 11.86
C ARG A 113 6.18 5.77 12.83
N LYS A 114 4.92 6.03 13.19
CA LYS A 114 4.13 5.14 14.07
C LYS A 114 4.02 3.73 13.51
N HIS A 115 3.76 3.60 12.20
CA HIS A 115 3.40 2.31 11.60
C HIS A 115 4.56 1.61 10.88
N LEU A 116 5.45 2.34 10.20
CA LEU A 116 6.40 1.79 9.23
C LEU A 116 7.89 2.09 9.53
N ALA A 117 8.23 2.87 10.57
CA ALA A 117 9.65 3.23 10.84
C ALA A 117 10.57 2.05 11.14
N GLN A 118 10.04 0.95 11.69
CA GLN A 118 10.85 -0.20 12.14
C GLN A 118 11.15 -1.22 11.02
N LEU A 119 10.76 -0.94 9.77
CA LEU A 119 10.90 -1.87 8.64
C LEU A 119 12.30 -1.84 7.99
N ALA A 120 13.28 -1.23 8.64
CA ALA A 120 14.66 -1.14 8.20
C ALA A 120 15.58 -1.91 9.17
N THR A 121 15.55 -3.23 9.07
CA THR A 121 16.64 -4.11 9.52
C THR A 121 16.88 -5.17 8.45
#